data_AF-G3P5E5-F1
#
_entry.id   AF-G3P5E5-F1
#
_cell.length_a   1.000
_cell.length_b   1.000
_cell.length_c   1.000
_cell.angle_alpha   90.00
_cell.angle_beta   90.00
_cell.angle_gamma   90.00
#
_symmetry.space_group_name_H-M   'P 1'
#
loop_
_entity.id
_entity.type
_entity.pdbx_description
1 polymer ?
#
loop_
_entity_poly.entity_id
_entity_poly.type
_entity_poly.pdbx_seq_one_letter_code
_entity_poly.pdbx_strand_id
1 'polypeptide(L)'
;MVTADLEAITLIQSMFSEKKIQENPILREVVMLGYGTLVSKYCVENPACPAELVRPIHELAVQANKNDIEGLIMALKVLGNAGHPSSLKPITKFLPGIGSAAADLPLRAHIEAVQAMRNIAKREPKMIQDMALQLFMDKALHSEVRMAAAIVLFETKLPMGLVITLANNLLTEKSLQVSSFVYSYMKSMTRNTSPDLASVASACNVALRILSPKFDRLSYRFSRSLYVDTYNDPWMMGAAASAFYINDAATVLPRSIVAKARTYLAGAYADVVELGVRTEGMQEALLKIKEVPENADRMTKMRQVMKALSEWRATPSSQPLASVYVKVFGQEVAFANVDKDVFNQLIQLASGPAMKSYGRESLDALLAGVTLHYAKPLLLSEVRRIIPTSVGLPMELSLYTTAVAAASAEFKATVSPSLPADYQVAQLLKSDISMRTTISPSVSTHVYAVMGVNTAFLQAVLMSRAKVHTLLPAKLEARLDMIKGNFKLQLLPLKGVSKIASARVETFAI
;
A
#
# COMPACT_ATOMS: atom_id res chain seq x y z
N MET A 1 12.91 12.89 5.37
CA MET A 1 12.67 11.89 6.43
C MET A 1 12.86 12.61 7.76
N VAL A 2 12.21 12.16 8.82
CA VAL A 2 12.32 12.76 10.16
C VAL A 2 12.98 11.71 11.07
N THR A 3 14.00 12.12 11.83
CA THR A 3 14.59 11.26 12.87
C THR A 3 13.53 10.99 13.92
N ALA A 4 13.37 9.74 14.33
CA ALA A 4 12.36 9.38 15.32
C ALA A 4 12.92 9.63 16.72
N ASP A 5 12.71 10.84 17.24
CA ASP A 5 13.01 11.23 18.61
C ASP A 5 11.72 11.66 19.36
N LEU A 6 11.84 11.88 20.67
CA LEU A 6 10.69 12.26 21.50
C LEU A 6 10.13 13.63 21.12
N GLU A 7 10.96 14.55 20.64
CA GLU A 7 10.53 15.88 20.20
C GLU A 7 9.66 15.78 18.94
N ALA A 8 10.07 14.98 17.95
CA ALA A 8 9.30 14.72 16.75
C ALA A 8 7.97 14.00 17.08
N ILE A 9 7.99 13.02 17.99
CA ILE A 9 6.78 12.30 18.41
C ILE A 9 5.79 13.26 19.10
N THR A 10 6.26 14.08 20.03
CA THR A 10 5.42 15.05 20.75
C THR A 10 4.88 16.14 19.82
N LEU A 11 5.68 16.59 18.85
CA LEU A 11 5.24 17.53 17.82
C LEU A 11 4.11 16.93 16.97
N ILE A 12 4.26 15.70 16.46
CA ILE A 12 3.18 15.05 15.68
C ILE A 12 1.96 14.78 16.56
N GLN A 13 2.14 14.42 17.84
CA GLN A 13 1.02 14.24 18.75
C GLN A 13 0.21 15.54 18.92
N SER A 14 0.89 16.68 19.04
CA SER A 14 0.23 18.00 19.17
C SER A 14 -0.65 18.34 17.95
N MET A 15 -0.29 17.83 16.76
CA MET A 15 -1.02 18.03 15.52
C MET A 15 -2.40 17.34 15.50
N PHE A 16 -2.66 16.38 16.39
CA PHE A 16 -3.97 15.71 16.49
C PHE A 16 -5.09 16.68 16.88
N SER A 17 -4.75 17.75 17.61
CA SER A 17 -5.69 18.78 18.07
C SER A 17 -5.79 19.98 17.13
N GLU A 18 -4.99 20.04 16.07
CA GLU A 18 -4.96 21.17 15.14
C GLU A 18 -6.19 21.17 14.23
N LYS A 19 -6.92 22.30 14.22
CA LYS A 19 -8.20 22.42 13.50
C LYS A 19 -8.09 22.09 12.01
N LYS A 20 -7.03 22.56 11.34
CA LYS A 20 -6.79 22.28 9.91
C LYS A 20 -6.61 20.79 9.61
N ILE A 21 -6.08 20.03 10.57
CA ILE A 21 -5.86 18.59 10.43
C ILE A 21 -7.16 17.84 10.73
N GLN A 22 -7.92 18.28 11.73
CA GLN A 22 -9.22 17.68 12.03
C GLN A 22 -10.26 17.88 10.91
N GLU A 23 -10.22 19.04 10.24
CA GLU A 23 -11.14 19.37 9.14
C GLU A 23 -10.84 18.58 7.85
N ASN A 24 -9.60 18.13 7.65
CA ASN A 24 -9.21 17.37 6.47
C ASN A 24 -8.96 15.89 6.83
N PRO A 25 -9.89 14.98 6.50
CA PRO A 25 -9.78 13.58 6.89
C PRO A 25 -8.48 12.95 6.39
N ILE A 26 -8.09 13.20 5.13
CA ILE A 26 -6.86 12.64 4.53
C ILE A 26 -5.62 13.09 5.30
N LEU A 27 -5.54 14.37 5.68
CA LEU A 27 -4.41 14.87 6.48
C LEU A 27 -4.40 14.24 7.88
N ARG A 28 -5.57 14.09 8.51
CA ARG A 28 -5.69 13.39 9.78
C ARG A 28 -5.16 11.96 9.70
N GLU A 29 -5.51 11.21 8.64
CA GLU A 29 -5.03 9.83 8.46
C GLU A 29 -3.51 9.78 8.35
N VAL A 30 -2.93 10.62 7.49
CA VAL A 30 -1.48 10.67 7.26
C VAL A 30 -0.73 11.02 8.55
N VAL A 31 -1.24 11.98 9.33
CA VAL A 31 -0.65 12.41 10.60
C VAL A 31 -0.72 11.29 11.64
N MET A 32 -1.86 10.61 11.79
CA MET A 32 -2.03 9.52 12.75
C MET A 32 -1.20 8.28 12.38
N LEU A 33 -1.19 7.87 11.11
CA LEU A 33 -0.35 6.76 10.64
C LEU A 33 1.15 7.08 10.77
N GLY A 34 1.53 8.33 10.50
CA GLY A 34 2.86 8.86 10.69
C GLY A 34 3.30 8.81 12.15
N TYR A 35 2.41 9.16 13.10
CA TYR A 35 2.66 9.02 14.53
C TYR A 35 3.01 7.58 14.92
N GLY A 36 2.19 6.60 14.50
CA GLY A 36 2.48 5.19 14.74
C GLY A 36 3.83 4.76 14.17
N THR A 37 4.18 5.24 12.98
CA THR A 37 5.48 4.97 12.34
C THR A 37 6.65 5.55 13.14
N LEU A 38 6.54 6.79 13.63
CA LEU A 38 7.57 7.42 14.46
C LEU A 38 7.77 6.65 15.76
N VAL A 39 6.69 6.28 16.45
CA VAL A 39 6.76 5.46 17.67
C VAL A 39 7.47 4.14 17.39
N SER A 40 7.13 3.46 16.28
CA SER A 40 7.78 2.22 15.88
C SER A 40 9.28 2.38 15.69
N LYS A 41 9.69 3.40 14.93
CA LYS A 41 11.10 3.71 14.66
C LYS A 41 11.87 4.04 15.94
N TYR A 42 11.31 4.89 16.81
CA TYR A 42 11.90 5.22 18.10
C TYR A 42 12.07 3.99 19.00
N CYS A 43 11.05 3.12 19.08
CA CYS A 43 11.09 1.92 19.90
C CYS A 43 12.02 0.82 19.37
N VAL A 44 12.42 0.85 18.09
CA VAL A 44 13.44 -0.07 17.54
C VAL A 44 14.83 0.35 18.02
N GLU A 45 15.09 1.64 18.10
CA GLU A 45 16.37 2.18 18.59
C GLU A 45 16.47 2.18 20.13
N ASN A 46 15.33 2.23 20.82
CA ASN A 46 15.24 2.31 22.28
C ASN A 46 14.53 1.08 22.88
N PRO A 47 15.26 0.11 23.46
CA PRO A 47 14.68 -1.10 24.04
C PRO A 47 13.71 -0.82 25.19
N ALA A 48 13.96 0.21 26.00
CA ALA A 48 13.09 0.66 27.09
C ALA A 48 12.03 1.67 26.59
N CYS A 49 11.34 1.35 25.50
CA CYS A 49 10.36 2.26 24.92
C CYS A 49 9.18 2.51 25.88
N PRO A 50 8.82 3.76 26.21
CA PRO A 50 7.74 4.04 27.14
C PRO A 50 6.37 3.67 26.59
N ALA A 51 5.56 2.98 27.38
CA ALA A 51 4.19 2.63 27.03
C ALA A 51 3.27 3.86 26.86
N GLU A 52 3.62 4.99 27.49
CA GLU A 52 2.87 6.24 27.37
C GLU A 52 2.78 6.76 25.92
N LEU A 53 3.71 6.39 25.04
CA LEU A 53 3.68 6.79 23.64
C LEU A 53 2.48 6.19 22.86
N VAL A 54 1.97 5.03 23.27
CA VAL A 54 0.82 4.39 22.61
C VAL A 54 -0.49 4.62 23.34
N ARG A 55 -0.44 5.13 24.58
CA ARG A 55 -1.61 5.38 25.42
C ARG A 55 -2.67 6.29 24.78
N PRO A 56 -2.33 7.43 24.12
CA PRO A 56 -3.34 8.26 23.47
C PRO A 56 -4.15 7.50 22.43
N ILE A 57 -3.51 6.57 21.71
CA ILE A 57 -4.16 5.75 20.70
C ILE A 57 -4.99 4.62 21.34
N HIS A 58 -4.55 4.08 22.49
CA HIS A 58 -5.38 3.14 23.27
C HIS A 58 -6.67 3.79 23.73
N GLU A 59 -6.60 5.04 24.22
CA GLU A 59 -7.76 5.80 24.65
C GLU A 59 -8.74 6.05 23.49
N LEU A 60 -8.22 6.43 22.32
CA LEU A 60 -9.03 6.57 21.10
C LEU A 60 -9.69 5.24 20.68
N ALA A 61 -8.95 4.14 20.73
CA ALA A 61 -9.51 2.81 20.40
C ALA A 61 -10.62 2.39 21.39
N VAL A 62 -10.51 2.76 22.66
CA VAL A 62 -11.53 2.46 23.69
C VAL A 62 -12.76 3.37 23.56
N GLN A 63 -12.56 4.63 23.18
CA GLN A 63 -13.65 5.58 22.93
C GLN A 63 -14.43 5.25 21.65
N ALA A 64 -13.75 4.74 20.63
CA ALA A 64 -14.40 4.24 19.42
C ALA A 64 -15.31 3.05 19.77
N ASN A 65 -16.62 3.27 19.65
CA ASN A 65 -17.64 2.26 19.90
C ASN A 65 -18.19 1.71 18.58
N LYS A 66 -19.19 0.83 18.65
CA LYS A 66 -19.85 0.26 17.46
C LYS A 66 -20.41 1.28 16.46
N ASN A 67 -20.62 2.53 16.89
CA ASN A 67 -21.11 3.62 16.03
C ASN A 67 -19.97 4.41 15.37
N ASP A 68 -18.71 4.20 15.77
CA ASP A 68 -17.52 4.81 15.17
C ASP A 68 -16.50 3.74 14.73
N ILE A 69 -16.90 2.93 13.76
CA ILE A 69 -16.08 1.84 13.22
C ILE A 69 -14.84 2.37 12.49
N GLU A 70 -14.94 3.50 11.76
CA GLU A 70 -13.79 4.06 11.04
C GLU A 70 -12.76 4.66 12.00
N GLY A 71 -13.19 5.30 13.10
CA GLY A 71 -12.29 5.73 14.17
C GLY A 71 -11.56 4.56 14.84
N LEU A 72 -12.27 3.44 15.08
CA LEU A 72 -11.66 2.21 15.59
C LEU A 72 -10.63 1.63 14.60
N ILE A 73 -10.98 1.54 13.32
CA ILE A 73 -10.08 1.04 12.26
C ILE A 73 -8.83 1.90 12.17
N MET A 74 -8.97 3.23 12.20
CA MET A 74 -7.84 4.16 12.24
C MET A 74 -6.94 3.87 13.43
N ALA A 75 -7.51 3.78 14.64
CA ALA A 75 -6.73 3.50 15.85
C ALA A 75 -5.99 2.16 15.75
N LEU A 76 -6.64 1.09 15.27
CA LEU A 76 -6.02 -0.22 15.08
C LEU A 76 -4.87 -0.17 14.06
N LYS A 77 -5.02 0.57 12.96
CA LYS A 77 -3.94 0.77 11.97
C LYS A 77 -2.75 1.52 12.56
N VAL A 78 -3.01 2.56 13.36
CA VAL A 78 -1.96 3.31 14.06
C VAL A 78 -1.22 2.44 15.07
N LEU A 79 -1.94 1.62 15.85
CA LEU A 79 -1.34 0.64 16.77
C LEU A 79 -0.55 -0.42 16.01
N GLY A 80 -1.03 -0.84 14.85
CA GLY A 80 -0.35 -1.75 13.93
C GLY A 80 0.97 -1.18 13.43
N ASN A 81 1.00 0.10 13.04
CA ASN A 81 2.23 0.80 12.69
C ASN A 81 3.20 0.87 13.87
N ALA A 82 2.72 1.34 15.04
CA ALA A 82 3.52 1.45 16.25
C ALA A 82 4.16 0.11 16.65
N GLY A 83 3.42 -1.00 16.56
CA GLY A 83 3.95 -2.33 16.85
C GLY A 83 4.45 -2.48 18.29
N HIS A 84 3.94 -1.68 19.23
CA HIS A 84 4.37 -1.68 20.62
C HIS A 84 3.75 -2.86 21.40
N PRO A 85 4.53 -3.67 22.16
CA PRO A 85 3.99 -4.81 22.91
C PRO A 85 2.86 -4.45 23.89
N SER A 86 2.93 -3.29 24.55
CA SER A 86 1.85 -2.79 25.43
C SER A 86 0.49 -2.61 24.75
N SER A 87 0.45 -2.54 23.41
CA SER A 87 -0.80 -2.45 22.65
C SER A 87 -1.52 -3.79 22.51
N LEU A 88 -0.87 -4.92 22.83
CA LEU A 88 -1.46 -6.25 22.65
C LEU A 88 -2.73 -6.43 23.48
N LYS A 89 -2.73 -6.04 24.77
CA LYS A 89 -3.92 -6.13 25.63
C LYS A 89 -5.08 -5.28 25.09
N PRO A 90 -4.91 -3.99 24.77
CA PRO A 90 -5.96 -3.21 24.08
C PRO A 90 -6.48 -3.87 22.80
N ILE A 91 -5.60 -4.37 21.93
CA ILE A 91 -5.99 -5.03 20.67
C ILE A 91 -6.84 -6.28 20.93
N THR A 92 -6.51 -7.09 21.95
CA THR A 92 -7.24 -8.33 22.25
C THR A 92 -8.72 -8.13 22.52
N LYS A 93 -9.12 -6.96 23.04
CA LYS A 93 -10.52 -6.63 23.30
C LYS A 93 -11.38 -6.67 22.03
N PHE A 94 -10.76 -6.47 20.86
CA PHE A 94 -11.42 -6.40 19.56
C PHE A 94 -11.24 -7.70 18.73
N LEU A 95 -10.53 -8.70 19.24
CA LEU A 95 -10.35 -9.98 18.56
C LEU A 95 -11.55 -10.91 18.78
N PRO A 96 -12.13 -11.49 17.72
CA PRO A 96 -13.31 -12.35 17.85
C PRO A 96 -12.97 -13.66 18.58
N GLY A 97 -13.90 -14.14 19.40
CA GLY A 97 -13.72 -15.35 20.22
C GLY A 97 -12.82 -15.17 21.46
N ILE A 98 -12.24 -13.99 21.66
CA ILE A 98 -11.34 -13.67 22.78
C ILE A 98 -11.84 -12.43 23.53
N GLY A 99 -12.07 -11.34 22.80
CA GLY A 99 -12.40 -10.04 23.34
C GLY A 99 -13.88 -9.85 23.61
N SER A 100 -14.22 -9.20 24.73
CA SER A 100 -15.60 -8.91 25.12
C SER A 100 -16.31 -7.92 24.20
N ALA A 101 -15.58 -7.02 23.53
CA ALA A 101 -16.16 -6.04 22.61
C ALA A 101 -16.25 -6.55 21.16
N ALA A 102 -15.72 -7.74 20.87
CA ALA A 102 -15.63 -8.23 19.50
C ALA A 102 -16.97 -8.68 18.93
N ALA A 103 -17.93 -9.11 19.76
CA ALA A 103 -19.21 -9.65 19.29
C ALA A 103 -20.05 -8.63 18.49
N ASP A 104 -19.94 -7.34 18.83
CA ASP A 104 -20.70 -6.26 18.20
C ASP A 104 -19.98 -5.61 17.00
N LEU A 105 -18.78 -6.08 16.66
CA LEU A 105 -17.94 -5.46 15.64
C LEU A 105 -18.09 -6.14 14.27
N PRO A 106 -18.04 -5.37 13.17
CA PRO A 106 -18.07 -5.94 11.83
C PRO A 106 -16.77 -6.71 11.53
N LEU A 107 -16.85 -7.66 10.59
CA LEU A 107 -15.72 -8.47 10.13
C LEU A 107 -14.47 -7.64 9.83
N ARG A 108 -14.64 -6.48 9.17
CA ARG A 108 -13.54 -5.56 8.85
C ARG A 108 -12.73 -5.15 10.09
N ALA A 109 -13.40 -4.80 11.19
CA ALA A 109 -12.72 -4.41 12.43
C ALA A 109 -11.96 -5.60 13.05
N HIS A 110 -12.50 -6.82 12.96
CA HIS A 110 -11.78 -8.03 13.38
C HIS A 110 -10.51 -8.25 12.55
N ILE A 111 -10.58 -8.09 11.23
CA ILE A 111 -9.41 -8.24 10.37
C ILE A 111 -8.34 -7.20 10.70
N GLU A 112 -8.71 -5.94 10.86
CA GLU A 112 -7.77 -4.88 11.22
C GLU A 112 -7.15 -5.11 12.61
N ALA A 113 -7.92 -5.62 13.57
CA ALA A 113 -7.39 -6.01 14.88
C ALA A 113 -6.36 -7.15 14.78
N VAL A 114 -6.62 -8.15 13.93
CA VAL A 114 -5.64 -9.22 13.64
C VAL A 114 -4.39 -8.65 12.97
N GLN A 115 -4.56 -7.79 11.96
CA GLN A 115 -3.46 -7.18 11.22
C GLN A 115 -2.59 -6.26 12.12
N ALA A 116 -3.18 -5.61 13.13
CA ALA A 116 -2.46 -4.76 14.09
C ALA A 116 -1.41 -5.54 14.89
N MET A 117 -1.55 -6.87 15.03
CA MET A 117 -0.56 -7.71 15.70
C MET A 117 0.69 -7.99 14.84
N ARG A 118 0.69 -7.69 13.53
CA ARG A 118 1.77 -8.11 12.61
C ARG A 118 3.15 -7.54 12.92
N ASN A 119 3.24 -6.25 13.26
CA ASN A 119 4.52 -5.67 13.59
C ASN A 119 5.01 -6.10 14.98
N ILE A 120 4.08 -6.35 15.92
CA ILE A 120 4.40 -6.99 17.21
C ILE A 120 4.93 -8.41 16.97
N ALA A 121 4.31 -9.20 16.07
CA ALA A 121 4.70 -10.56 15.74
C ALA A 121 6.14 -10.68 15.22
N LYS A 122 6.64 -9.65 14.50
CA LYS A 122 8.03 -9.61 14.02
C LYS A 122 9.04 -9.33 15.13
N ARG A 123 8.64 -8.63 16.19
CA ARG A 123 9.50 -8.23 17.32
C ARG A 123 9.43 -9.22 18.49
N GLU A 124 8.22 -9.59 18.88
CA GLU A 124 7.88 -10.45 20.01
C GLU A 124 7.06 -11.68 19.56
N PRO A 125 7.61 -12.57 18.73
CA PRO A 125 6.86 -13.65 18.08
C PRO A 125 6.13 -14.56 19.07
N LYS A 126 6.77 -14.88 20.21
CA LYS A 126 6.20 -15.75 21.25
C LYS A 126 4.92 -15.18 21.87
N MET A 127 4.80 -13.85 22.00
CA MET A 127 3.61 -13.22 22.57
C MET A 127 2.38 -13.33 21.66
N ILE A 128 2.59 -13.54 20.36
CA ILE A 128 1.52 -13.57 19.36
C ILE A 128 1.13 -15.00 18.96
N GLN A 129 2.07 -15.94 18.99
CA GLN A 129 1.88 -17.31 18.49
C GLN A 129 0.64 -18.00 19.04
N ASP A 130 0.46 -18.03 20.36
CA ASP A 130 -0.68 -18.72 20.99
C ASP A 130 -2.03 -18.10 20.59
N MET A 131 -2.08 -16.77 20.54
CA MET A 131 -3.28 -16.02 20.22
C MET A 131 -3.66 -16.14 18.74
N ALA A 132 -2.70 -16.00 17.83
CA ALA A 132 -2.92 -16.19 16.41
C ALA A 132 -3.29 -17.64 16.08
N LEU A 133 -2.71 -18.61 16.80
CA LEU A 133 -3.09 -20.02 16.69
C LEU A 133 -4.53 -20.26 17.15
N GLN A 134 -4.95 -19.68 18.29
CA GLN A 134 -6.32 -19.79 18.78
C GLN A 134 -7.33 -19.27 17.76
N LEU A 135 -7.10 -18.08 17.20
CA LEU A 135 -7.93 -17.50 16.14
C LEU A 135 -7.97 -18.37 14.88
N PHE A 136 -6.84 -18.98 14.52
CA PHE A 136 -6.80 -19.89 13.38
C PHE A 136 -7.59 -21.18 13.65
N MET A 137 -7.48 -21.77 14.83
CA MET A 137 -8.08 -23.07 15.14
C MET A 137 -9.59 -23.01 15.39
N ASP A 138 -10.13 -21.85 15.76
CA ASP A 138 -11.56 -21.68 15.98
C ASP A 138 -12.34 -21.71 14.65
N LYS A 139 -13.03 -22.82 14.41
CA LYS A 139 -13.80 -23.06 13.18
C LYS A 139 -15.14 -22.30 13.15
N ALA A 140 -15.56 -21.70 14.27
CA ALA A 140 -16.74 -20.84 14.31
C ALA A 140 -16.44 -19.45 13.72
N LEU A 141 -15.16 -19.04 13.69
CA LEU A 141 -14.76 -17.77 13.12
C LEU A 141 -14.85 -17.76 11.59
N HIS A 142 -15.08 -16.56 11.06
CA HIS A 142 -15.13 -16.33 9.62
C HIS A 142 -13.80 -16.73 8.96
N SER A 143 -13.88 -17.36 7.78
CA SER A 143 -12.71 -17.91 7.04
C SER A 143 -11.62 -16.86 6.82
N GLU A 144 -12.00 -15.63 6.51
CA GLU A 144 -11.08 -14.50 6.33
C GLU A 144 -10.28 -14.16 7.60
N VAL A 145 -10.91 -14.19 8.77
CA VAL A 145 -10.21 -13.94 10.06
C VAL A 145 -9.17 -15.01 10.29
N ARG A 146 -9.53 -16.28 10.03
CA ARG A 146 -8.63 -17.42 10.22
C ARG A 146 -7.46 -17.39 9.24
N MET A 147 -7.69 -16.98 7.99
CA MET A 147 -6.62 -16.78 7.01
C MET A 147 -5.72 -15.58 7.36
N ALA A 148 -6.29 -14.46 7.84
CA ALA A 148 -5.52 -13.34 8.34
C ALA A 148 -4.65 -13.75 9.55
N ALA A 149 -5.21 -14.51 10.49
CA ALA A 149 -4.48 -15.05 11.63
C ALA A 149 -3.33 -15.97 11.19
N ALA A 150 -3.54 -16.81 10.17
CA ALA A 150 -2.48 -17.61 9.58
C ALA A 150 -1.35 -16.74 9.00
N ILE A 151 -1.66 -15.65 8.28
CA ILE A 151 -0.65 -14.70 7.79
C ILE A 151 0.17 -14.12 8.95
N VAL A 152 -0.48 -13.66 10.02
CA VAL A 152 0.21 -13.15 11.22
C VAL A 152 1.10 -14.21 11.84
N LEU A 153 0.60 -15.44 11.93
CA LEU A 153 1.31 -16.56 12.52
C LEU A 153 2.59 -16.91 11.75
N PHE A 154 2.56 -16.88 10.41
CA PHE A 154 3.76 -17.10 9.59
C PHE A 154 4.80 -15.97 9.71
N GLU A 155 4.39 -14.73 9.99
CA GLU A 155 5.32 -13.62 10.25
C GLU A 155 6.14 -13.84 11.55
N THR A 156 5.69 -14.73 12.45
CA THR A 156 6.41 -15.09 13.69
C THR A 156 7.57 -16.08 13.49
N LYS A 157 7.80 -16.56 12.25
CA LYS A 157 8.77 -17.63 11.93
C LYS A 157 8.53 -18.90 12.74
N LEU A 158 7.45 -19.59 12.39
CA LEU A 158 6.91 -20.71 13.17
C LEU A 158 7.93 -21.82 13.46
N PRO A 159 8.04 -22.29 14.71
CA PRO A 159 8.76 -23.51 15.04
C PRO A 159 8.03 -24.74 14.48
N MET A 160 8.78 -25.83 14.27
CA MET A 160 8.27 -27.06 13.68
C MET A 160 7.01 -27.61 14.36
N GLY A 161 6.95 -27.57 15.68
CA GLY A 161 5.78 -28.05 16.44
C GLY A 161 4.49 -27.31 16.05
N LEU A 162 4.54 -25.98 15.91
CA LEU A 162 3.37 -25.20 15.50
C LEU A 162 2.98 -25.47 14.05
N VAL A 163 3.95 -25.64 13.15
CA VAL A 163 3.68 -25.99 11.74
C VAL A 163 3.00 -27.36 11.64
N ILE A 164 3.43 -28.35 12.43
CA ILE A 164 2.79 -29.67 12.50
C ILE A 164 1.38 -29.57 13.07
N THR A 165 1.17 -28.77 14.12
CA THR A 165 -0.17 -28.53 14.69
C THR A 165 -1.11 -27.91 13.65
N LEU A 166 -0.65 -26.93 12.88
CA LEU A 166 -1.43 -26.35 11.78
C LEU A 166 -1.78 -27.41 10.72
N ALA A 167 -0.82 -28.25 10.33
CA ALA A 167 -1.05 -29.32 9.36
C ALA A 167 -2.11 -30.33 9.85
N ASN A 168 -2.00 -30.77 11.11
CA ASN A 168 -2.97 -31.68 11.72
C ASN A 168 -4.36 -31.05 11.82
N ASN A 169 -4.46 -29.78 12.20
CA ASN A 169 -5.74 -29.07 12.23
C ASN A 169 -6.38 -29.01 10.84
N LEU A 170 -5.56 -28.77 9.79
CA LEU A 170 -5.99 -28.69 8.40
C LEU A 170 -6.62 -30.00 7.87
N LEU A 171 -6.24 -31.16 8.42
CA LEU A 171 -6.85 -32.45 8.06
C LEU A 171 -8.34 -32.53 8.42
N THR A 172 -8.74 -31.82 9.47
CA THR A 172 -10.13 -31.76 9.97
C THR A 172 -10.82 -30.45 9.60
N GLU A 173 -10.20 -29.63 8.75
CA GLU A 173 -10.74 -28.35 8.33
C GLU A 173 -12.00 -28.54 7.47
N LYS A 174 -13.05 -27.76 7.77
CA LYS A 174 -14.32 -27.80 7.03
C LYS A 174 -14.33 -26.80 5.87
N SER A 175 -13.65 -25.66 6.04
CA SER A 175 -13.58 -24.61 5.03
C SER A 175 -12.48 -24.90 4.01
N LEU A 176 -12.88 -25.29 2.80
CA LEU A 176 -11.93 -25.46 1.68
C LEU A 176 -11.15 -24.18 1.35
N GLN A 177 -11.71 -22.99 1.65
CA GLN A 177 -11.00 -21.72 1.51
C GLN A 177 -9.77 -21.67 2.42
N VAL A 178 -9.94 -21.98 3.71
CA VAL A 178 -8.85 -22.03 4.69
C VAL A 178 -7.86 -23.14 4.34
N SER A 179 -8.37 -24.34 3.97
CA SER A 179 -7.52 -25.46 3.54
C SER A 179 -6.63 -25.10 2.35
N SER A 180 -7.21 -24.52 1.30
CA SER A 180 -6.47 -24.14 0.08
C SER A 180 -5.43 -23.07 0.38
N PHE A 181 -5.80 -22.06 1.18
CA PHE A 181 -4.91 -20.96 1.53
C PHE A 181 -3.69 -21.43 2.32
N VAL A 182 -3.90 -22.15 3.43
CA VAL A 182 -2.79 -22.59 4.30
C VAL A 182 -1.93 -23.64 3.61
N TYR A 183 -2.54 -24.58 2.88
CA TYR A 183 -1.78 -25.57 2.10
C TYR A 183 -0.88 -24.89 1.07
N SER A 184 -1.41 -23.94 0.29
CA SER A 184 -0.61 -23.20 -0.71
C SER A 184 0.44 -22.29 -0.08
N TYR A 185 0.18 -21.74 1.11
CA TYR A 185 1.17 -21.02 1.90
C TYR A 185 2.34 -21.93 2.28
N MET A 186 2.07 -23.05 2.97
CA MET A 186 3.09 -24.02 3.36
C MET A 186 3.87 -24.53 2.13
N LYS A 187 3.16 -24.83 1.03
CA LYS A 187 3.78 -25.26 -0.21
C LYS A 187 4.69 -24.23 -0.84
N SER A 188 4.35 -22.95 -0.76
CA SER A 188 5.23 -21.89 -1.27
C SER A 188 6.46 -21.71 -0.37
N MET A 189 6.30 -21.85 0.95
CA MET A 189 7.42 -21.77 1.90
C MET A 189 8.45 -22.89 1.72
N THR A 190 8.08 -24.07 1.23
CA THR A 190 9.05 -25.16 1.04
C THR A 190 10.10 -24.88 -0.04
N ARG A 191 9.80 -23.95 -0.96
CA ARG A 191 10.69 -23.53 -2.05
C ARG A 191 11.52 -22.30 -1.72
N ASN A 192 11.40 -21.80 -0.50
CA ASN A 192 12.03 -20.58 -0.07
C ASN A 192 13.56 -20.76 0.03
N THR A 193 14.30 -19.84 -0.57
CA THR A 193 15.77 -19.83 -0.59
C THR A 193 16.38 -18.85 0.40
N SER A 194 15.58 -17.94 0.98
CA SER A 194 16.06 -16.95 1.95
C SER A 194 16.53 -17.61 3.26
N PRO A 195 17.72 -17.23 3.78
CA PRO A 195 18.29 -17.83 4.99
C PRO A 195 17.39 -17.66 6.24
N ASP A 196 16.65 -16.56 6.32
CA ASP A 196 15.88 -16.19 7.51
C ASP A 196 14.57 -16.98 7.65
N LEU A 197 14.17 -17.71 6.61
CA LEU A 197 12.98 -18.57 6.55
C LEU A 197 13.33 -20.06 6.33
N ALA A 198 14.61 -20.44 6.33
CA ALA A 198 15.06 -21.82 6.11
C ALA A 198 14.46 -22.83 7.10
N SER A 199 14.32 -22.45 8.38
CA SER A 199 13.68 -23.28 9.41
C SER A 199 12.20 -23.51 9.13
N VAL A 200 11.49 -22.46 8.69
CA VAL A 200 10.08 -22.54 8.30
C VAL A 200 9.92 -23.39 7.04
N ALA A 201 10.79 -23.24 6.05
CA ALA A 201 10.79 -24.05 4.84
C ALA A 201 10.94 -25.55 5.16
N SER A 202 11.84 -25.89 6.07
CA SER A 202 12.06 -27.27 6.53
C SER A 202 10.84 -27.81 7.29
N ALA A 203 10.25 -27.03 8.19
CA ALA A 203 9.04 -27.40 8.90
C ALA A 203 7.85 -27.61 7.93
N CYS A 204 7.68 -26.73 6.95
CA CYS A 204 6.64 -26.85 5.93
C CYS A 204 6.85 -28.07 5.04
N ASN A 205 8.10 -28.45 4.73
CA ASN A 205 8.41 -29.68 3.98
C ASN A 205 7.91 -30.94 4.71
N VAL A 206 8.05 -30.98 6.04
CA VAL A 206 7.49 -32.07 6.86
C VAL A 206 5.97 -32.02 6.86
N ALA A 207 5.37 -30.85 7.08
CA ALA A 207 3.92 -30.68 7.09
C ALA A 207 3.26 -31.11 5.77
N LEU A 208 3.86 -30.82 4.61
CA LEU A 208 3.32 -31.26 3.32
C LEU A 208 3.28 -32.79 3.16
N ARG A 209 4.12 -33.54 3.89
CA ARG A 209 4.05 -35.02 3.88
C ARG A 209 2.88 -35.54 4.71
N ILE A 210 2.45 -34.78 5.70
CA ILE A 210 1.26 -35.07 6.52
C ILE A 210 -0.02 -34.75 5.73
N LEU A 211 0.02 -33.65 4.95
CA LEU A 211 -1.12 -33.16 4.19
C LEU A 211 -1.29 -33.92 2.87
N SER A 212 -2.55 -34.18 2.49
CA SER A 212 -2.84 -34.80 1.19
C SER A 212 -2.65 -33.81 0.04
N PRO A 213 -2.04 -34.22 -1.10
CA PRO A 213 -1.93 -33.38 -2.30
C PRO A 213 -3.26 -32.93 -2.91
N LYS A 214 -4.40 -33.46 -2.43
CA LYS A 214 -5.74 -33.09 -2.89
C LYS A 214 -6.01 -31.58 -2.84
N PHE A 215 -5.44 -30.89 -1.85
CA PHE A 215 -5.61 -29.44 -1.69
C PHE A 215 -4.92 -28.63 -2.78
N ASP A 216 -3.95 -29.21 -3.48
CA ASP A 216 -3.24 -28.58 -4.60
C ASP A 216 -4.10 -28.51 -5.87
N ARG A 217 -5.04 -29.45 -6.01
CA ARG A 217 -5.95 -29.58 -7.15
C ARG A 217 -7.15 -28.63 -7.09
N LEU A 218 -7.27 -27.86 -6.02
CA LEU A 218 -8.32 -26.87 -5.87
C LEU A 218 -8.16 -25.75 -6.92
N SER A 219 -9.28 -25.35 -7.52
CA SER A 219 -9.33 -24.37 -8.59
C SER A 219 -8.99 -22.95 -8.12
N TYR A 220 -8.87 -22.01 -9.06
CA TYR A 220 -8.63 -20.59 -8.76
C TYR A 220 -9.76 -19.91 -7.96
N ARG A 221 -10.92 -20.57 -7.80
CA ARG A 221 -12.04 -20.06 -6.98
C ARG A 221 -11.78 -20.19 -5.47
N PHE A 222 -10.74 -20.91 -5.07
CA PHE A 222 -10.32 -21.00 -3.69
C PHE A 222 -9.18 -20.02 -3.37
N SER A 223 -9.09 -19.67 -2.10
CA SER A 223 -8.06 -18.78 -1.55
C SER A 223 -6.68 -19.41 -1.72
N ARG A 224 -5.70 -18.60 -2.12
CA ARG A 224 -4.32 -19.07 -2.35
C ARG A 224 -3.29 -18.08 -1.82
N SER A 225 -2.17 -18.64 -1.39
CA SER A 225 -0.95 -17.90 -1.08
C SER A 225 0.13 -18.29 -2.09
N LEU A 226 0.78 -17.29 -2.65
CA LEU A 226 1.94 -17.43 -3.52
C LEU A 226 3.12 -16.72 -2.87
N TYR A 227 4.27 -17.37 -2.85
CA TYR A 227 5.53 -16.78 -2.41
C TYR A 227 6.64 -17.24 -3.35
N VAL A 228 7.41 -16.28 -3.86
CA VAL A 228 8.54 -16.50 -4.75
C VAL A 228 9.68 -15.63 -4.27
N ASP A 229 10.87 -16.20 -4.15
CA ASP A 229 12.07 -15.47 -3.78
C ASP A 229 13.28 -15.89 -4.60
N THR A 230 14.30 -15.04 -4.55
CA THR A 230 15.63 -15.28 -5.05
C THR A 230 16.62 -14.68 -4.07
N TYR A 231 17.65 -15.43 -3.72
CA TYR A 231 18.70 -15.01 -2.79
C TYR A 231 20.06 -15.43 -3.32
N ASN A 232 21.03 -14.53 -3.24
CA ASN A 232 22.42 -14.75 -3.63
C ASN A 232 23.31 -14.64 -2.39
N ASP A 233 23.87 -15.77 -1.96
CA ASP A 233 24.71 -15.86 -0.76
C ASP A 233 26.00 -15.02 -0.87
N PRO A 234 26.81 -15.12 -1.95
CA PRO A 234 28.00 -14.28 -2.12
C PRO A 234 27.77 -12.76 -1.99
N TRP A 235 26.62 -12.28 -2.43
CA TRP A 235 26.27 -10.85 -2.34
C TRP A 235 25.45 -10.51 -1.10
N MET A 236 24.99 -11.50 -0.33
CA MET A 236 24.05 -11.34 0.78
C MET A 236 22.84 -10.48 0.39
N MET A 237 22.33 -10.71 -0.82
CA MET A 237 21.29 -9.91 -1.46
C MET A 237 20.20 -10.80 -2.03
N GLY A 238 18.96 -10.33 -1.93
CA GLY A 238 17.83 -11.07 -2.47
C GLY A 238 16.57 -10.24 -2.58
N ALA A 239 15.58 -10.81 -3.23
CA ALA A 239 14.24 -10.24 -3.34
C ALA A 239 13.19 -11.34 -3.21
N ALA A 240 12.07 -11.01 -2.61
CA ALA A 240 10.91 -11.88 -2.51
C ALA A 240 9.63 -11.13 -2.84
N ALA A 241 8.69 -11.83 -3.44
CA ALA A 241 7.35 -11.36 -3.73
C ALA A 241 6.33 -12.37 -3.20
N SER A 242 5.31 -11.88 -2.50
CA SER A 242 4.20 -12.69 -2.03
C SER A 242 2.88 -12.10 -2.44
N ALA A 243 1.93 -12.95 -2.79
CA ALA A 243 0.56 -12.58 -3.10
C ALA A 243 -0.41 -13.46 -2.33
N PHE A 244 -1.30 -12.84 -1.57
CA PHE A 244 -2.40 -13.48 -0.85
C PHE A 244 -3.70 -13.16 -1.57
N TYR A 245 -4.36 -14.21 -2.07
CA TYR A 245 -5.66 -14.15 -2.70
C TYR A 245 -6.67 -14.77 -1.75
N ILE A 246 -7.52 -13.95 -1.14
CA ILE A 246 -8.54 -14.38 -0.19
C ILE A 246 -9.91 -14.30 -0.86
N ASN A 247 -10.53 -15.47 -0.97
CA ASN A 247 -11.81 -15.68 -1.62
C ASN A 247 -12.84 -16.26 -0.63
N ASP A 248 -14.10 -16.16 -0.99
CA ASP A 248 -15.23 -16.69 -0.22
C ASP A 248 -16.14 -17.53 -1.12
N ALA A 249 -16.90 -18.45 -0.51
CA ALA A 249 -17.64 -19.49 -1.21
C ALA A 249 -18.75 -18.95 -2.13
N ALA A 250 -19.22 -17.72 -1.89
CA ALA A 250 -20.38 -17.14 -2.56
C ALA A 250 -20.03 -16.07 -3.62
N THR A 251 -18.81 -16.06 -4.18
CA THR A 251 -18.28 -14.84 -4.82
C THR A 251 -17.59 -15.06 -6.17
N VAL A 252 -17.76 -14.07 -7.07
CA VAL A 252 -17.13 -14.03 -8.42
C VAL A 252 -15.81 -13.24 -8.39
N LEU A 253 -15.69 -12.27 -7.49
CA LEU A 253 -14.48 -11.48 -7.24
C LEU A 253 -13.93 -11.81 -5.86
N PRO A 254 -12.58 -11.85 -5.68
CA PRO A 254 -11.99 -12.11 -4.38
C PRO A 254 -12.39 -11.04 -3.36
N ARG A 255 -12.54 -11.43 -2.10
CA ARG A 255 -12.80 -10.46 -1.01
C ARG A 255 -11.58 -9.58 -0.73
N SER A 256 -10.38 -10.15 -0.79
CA SER A 256 -9.14 -9.38 -0.62
C SER A 256 -7.98 -9.94 -1.43
N ILE A 257 -7.16 -9.03 -1.97
CA ILE A 257 -5.87 -9.32 -2.58
C ILE A 257 -4.82 -8.51 -1.85
N VAL A 258 -3.74 -9.15 -1.40
CA VAL A 258 -2.58 -8.48 -0.82
C VAL A 258 -1.34 -8.89 -1.60
N ALA A 259 -0.60 -7.93 -2.15
CA ALA A 259 0.67 -8.12 -2.82
C ALA A 259 1.77 -7.44 -2.01
N LYS A 260 2.86 -8.14 -1.74
CA LYS A 260 3.96 -7.68 -0.88
C LYS A 260 5.30 -7.99 -1.55
N ALA A 261 6.22 -7.03 -1.51
CA ALA A 261 7.59 -7.20 -1.95
C ALA A 261 8.55 -6.98 -0.78
N ARG A 262 9.54 -7.86 -0.66
CA ARG A 262 10.59 -7.83 0.35
C ARG A 262 11.96 -7.86 -0.34
N THR A 263 12.92 -7.17 0.23
CA THR A 263 14.33 -7.22 -0.20
C THR A 263 15.22 -7.62 0.95
N TYR A 264 16.30 -8.31 0.63
CA TYR A 264 17.36 -8.69 1.56
C TYR A 264 18.65 -8.00 1.14
N LEU A 265 19.37 -7.43 2.10
CA LEU A 265 20.66 -6.77 1.88
C LEU A 265 21.49 -6.85 3.16
N ALA A 266 22.72 -7.35 3.05
CA ALA A 266 23.70 -7.37 4.15
C ALA A 266 23.17 -8.01 5.45
N GLY A 267 22.41 -9.11 5.32
CA GLY A 267 21.83 -9.83 6.46
C GLY A 267 20.58 -9.19 7.08
N ALA A 268 20.13 -8.04 6.58
CA ALA A 268 18.86 -7.43 6.94
C ALA A 268 17.80 -7.68 5.87
N TYR A 269 16.53 -7.57 6.25
CA TYR A 269 15.41 -7.59 5.32
C TYR A 269 14.49 -6.41 5.55
N ALA A 270 13.80 -6.00 4.49
CA ALA A 270 12.80 -4.94 4.56
C ALA A 270 11.61 -5.28 3.66
N ASP A 271 10.40 -5.10 4.19
CA ASP A 271 9.16 -5.18 3.42
C ASP A 271 8.97 -3.86 2.66
N VAL A 272 9.57 -3.74 1.47
CA VAL A 272 9.69 -2.48 0.72
C VAL A 272 8.33 -1.89 0.38
N VAL A 273 7.41 -2.71 -0.12
CA VAL A 273 6.05 -2.27 -0.45
C VAL A 273 5.04 -3.40 -0.21
N GLU A 274 3.88 -3.04 0.32
CA GLU A 274 2.70 -3.92 0.42
C GLU A 274 1.48 -3.14 -0.07
N LEU A 275 0.73 -3.72 -1.00
CA LEU A 275 -0.53 -3.19 -1.51
C LEU A 275 -1.63 -4.17 -1.15
N GLY A 276 -2.65 -3.70 -0.44
CA GLY A 276 -3.84 -4.50 -0.16
C GLY A 276 -5.08 -3.86 -0.76
N VAL A 277 -5.94 -4.69 -1.35
CA VAL A 277 -7.23 -4.31 -1.89
C VAL A 277 -8.29 -5.21 -1.26
N ARG A 278 -9.42 -4.64 -0.85
CA ARG A 278 -10.61 -5.36 -0.39
C ARG A 278 -11.81 -4.87 -1.19
N THR A 279 -12.73 -5.77 -1.55
CA THR A 279 -13.87 -5.46 -2.44
C THR A 279 -15.20 -6.03 -1.93
N GLU A 280 -15.38 -6.07 -0.61
CA GLU A 280 -16.57 -6.63 0.04
C GLU A 280 -17.87 -5.97 -0.44
N GLY A 281 -17.96 -4.64 -0.44
CA GLY A 281 -19.17 -3.95 -0.88
C GLY A 281 -19.44 -4.06 -2.39
N MET A 282 -18.40 -4.15 -3.23
CA MET A 282 -18.57 -4.43 -4.66
C MET A 282 -19.16 -5.81 -4.90
N GLN A 283 -18.76 -6.80 -4.11
CA GLN A 283 -19.31 -8.15 -4.20
C GLN A 283 -20.80 -8.17 -3.83
N GLU A 284 -21.19 -7.51 -2.74
CA GLU A 284 -22.60 -7.39 -2.35
C GLU A 284 -23.43 -6.70 -3.44
N ALA A 285 -22.89 -5.65 -4.06
CA ALA A 285 -23.55 -4.93 -5.14
C ALA A 285 -23.70 -5.80 -6.41
N LEU A 286 -22.66 -6.56 -6.78
CA LEU A 286 -22.66 -7.43 -7.96
C LEU A 286 -23.59 -8.63 -7.79
N LEU A 287 -23.68 -9.22 -6.60
CA LEU A 287 -24.59 -10.34 -6.31
C LEU A 287 -26.08 -9.95 -6.43
N LYS A 288 -26.40 -8.65 -6.29
CA LYS A 288 -27.76 -8.12 -6.48
C LYS A 288 -28.10 -7.88 -7.96
N ILE A 289 -27.13 -7.94 -8.87
CA ILE A 289 -27.38 -7.84 -10.31
C ILE A 289 -28.01 -9.16 -10.78
N LYS A 290 -29.29 -9.12 -11.19
CA LYS A 290 -29.94 -10.26 -11.85
C LYS A 290 -29.10 -10.70 -13.06
N GLU A 291 -28.90 -12.01 -13.22
CA GLU A 291 -28.14 -12.59 -14.34
C GLU A 291 -28.55 -11.95 -15.67
N VAL A 292 -27.61 -11.24 -16.26
CA VAL A 292 -27.80 -10.58 -17.54
C VAL A 292 -27.50 -11.61 -18.62
N PRO A 293 -28.41 -11.87 -19.58
CA PRO A 293 -28.10 -12.74 -20.71
C PRO A 293 -26.81 -12.28 -21.38
N GLU A 294 -25.88 -13.20 -21.69
CA GLU A 294 -24.57 -12.84 -22.29
C GLU A 294 -24.73 -11.98 -23.56
N ASN A 295 -25.85 -12.16 -24.28
CA ASN A 295 -26.23 -11.47 -25.51
C ASN A 295 -26.84 -10.07 -25.33
N ALA A 296 -26.91 -9.51 -24.11
CA ALA A 296 -27.46 -8.17 -23.88
C ALA A 296 -26.52 -7.06 -24.38
N ASP A 297 -27.12 -6.01 -24.96
CA ASP A 297 -26.43 -4.81 -25.44
C ASP A 297 -25.62 -4.12 -24.31
N ARG A 298 -24.46 -3.54 -24.69
CA ARG A 298 -23.49 -2.94 -23.75
C ARG A 298 -24.11 -1.80 -22.94
N MET A 299 -25.03 -1.05 -23.54
CA MET A 299 -25.77 0.02 -22.87
C MET A 299 -26.75 -0.53 -21.82
N THR A 300 -27.36 -1.68 -22.08
CA THR A 300 -28.25 -2.37 -21.13
C THR A 300 -27.46 -2.91 -19.94
N LYS A 301 -26.29 -3.51 -20.18
CA LYS A 301 -25.34 -3.92 -19.14
C LYS A 301 -24.91 -2.73 -18.27
N MET A 302 -24.58 -1.59 -18.89
CA MET A 302 -24.18 -0.38 -18.17
C MET A 302 -25.32 0.21 -17.34
N ARG A 303 -26.56 0.22 -17.85
CA ARG A 303 -27.74 0.67 -17.08
C ARG A 303 -28.00 -0.20 -15.85
N GLN A 304 -27.80 -1.52 -15.95
CA GLN A 304 -27.96 -2.42 -14.81
C GLN A 304 -26.86 -2.25 -13.76
N VAL A 305 -25.60 -2.04 -14.19
CA VAL A 305 -24.50 -1.70 -13.26
C VAL A 305 -24.81 -0.39 -12.53
N MET A 306 -25.28 0.64 -13.25
CA MET A 306 -25.69 1.91 -12.64
C MET A 306 -26.86 1.74 -11.66
N LYS A 307 -27.81 0.85 -11.96
CA LYS A 307 -28.93 0.54 -11.07
C LYS A 307 -28.48 -0.19 -9.80
N ALA A 308 -27.57 -1.15 -9.91
CA ALA A 308 -27.04 -1.85 -8.74
C ALA A 308 -26.21 -0.92 -7.85
N LEU A 309 -25.42 -0.02 -8.44
CA LEU A 309 -24.70 1.02 -7.70
C LEU A 309 -25.65 2.01 -7.02
N SER A 310 -26.77 2.38 -7.66
CA SER A 310 -27.78 3.24 -7.02
C SER A 310 -28.54 2.54 -5.90
N GLU A 311 -28.85 1.25 -6.02
CA GLU A 311 -29.47 0.42 -4.98
C GLU A 311 -28.53 0.19 -3.78
N TRP A 312 -27.24 -0.06 -4.03
CA TRP A 312 -26.21 -0.10 -2.98
C TRP A 312 -26.14 1.25 -2.24
N ARG A 313 -26.12 2.36 -2.98
CA ARG A 313 -26.14 3.71 -2.41
C ARG A 313 -27.38 3.94 -1.53
N ALA A 314 -28.55 3.44 -1.94
CA ALA A 314 -29.80 3.55 -1.20
C ALA A 314 -29.90 2.63 0.03
N THR A 315 -29.12 1.54 0.07
CA THR A 315 -29.13 0.60 1.21
C THR A 315 -28.38 1.21 2.40
N PRO A 316 -28.91 1.25 3.64
CA PRO A 316 -28.24 1.85 4.81
C PRO A 316 -26.92 1.21 5.26
N SER A 317 -26.37 0.24 4.52
CA SER A 317 -25.13 -0.45 4.87
C SER A 317 -23.95 0.53 4.93
N SER A 318 -23.16 0.41 6.00
CA SER A 318 -21.96 1.20 6.30
C SER A 318 -20.69 0.66 5.63
N GLN A 319 -20.78 -0.40 4.83
CA GLN A 319 -19.60 -1.00 4.22
C GLN A 319 -19.14 -0.24 2.96
N PRO A 320 -17.82 0.04 2.82
CA PRO A 320 -17.29 0.63 1.59
C PRO A 320 -17.39 -0.36 0.42
N LEU A 321 -17.55 0.15 -0.80
CA LEU A 321 -17.50 -0.66 -2.03
C LEU A 321 -16.16 -1.41 -2.13
N ALA A 322 -15.08 -0.68 -1.93
CA ALA A 322 -13.73 -1.22 -1.90
C ALA A 322 -12.86 -0.40 -0.94
N SER A 323 -11.80 -1.01 -0.43
CA SER A 323 -10.78 -0.29 0.33
C SER A 323 -9.39 -0.69 -0.16
N VAL A 324 -8.49 0.27 -0.24
CA VAL A 324 -7.09 0.06 -0.65
C VAL A 324 -6.18 0.57 0.45
N TYR A 325 -5.10 -0.14 0.74
CA TYR A 325 -4.04 0.36 1.60
C TYR A 325 -2.67 0.15 0.95
N VAL A 326 -1.73 1.01 1.32
CA VAL A 326 -0.33 0.91 0.91
C VAL A 326 0.54 0.96 2.16
N LYS A 327 1.44 -0.02 2.30
CA LYS A 327 2.52 -0.01 3.30
C LYS A 327 3.87 0.13 2.61
N VAL A 328 4.75 0.87 3.24
CA VAL A 328 6.14 1.07 2.83
C VAL A 328 7.03 0.75 4.03
N PHE A 329 8.05 -0.10 3.85
CA PHE A 329 8.90 -0.59 4.96
C PHE A 329 8.10 -1.21 6.12
N GLY A 330 7.01 -1.93 5.81
CA GLY A 330 6.12 -2.55 6.81
C GLY A 330 5.22 -1.58 7.59
N GLN A 331 5.20 -0.30 7.22
CA GLN A 331 4.39 0.76 7.85
C GLN A 331 3.31 1.21 6.88
N GLU A 332 2.05 1.21 7.32
CA GLU A 332 0.92 1.70 6.53
C GLU A 332 0.99 3.22 6.40
N VAL A 333 1.15 3.72 5.17
CA VAL A 333 1.35 5.15 4.90
C VAL A 333 0.08 5.84 4.41
N ALA A 334 -0.83 5.07 3.82
CA ALA A 334 -2.12 5.56 3.35
C ALA A 334 -3.08 4.38 3.23
N PHE A 335 -4.35 4.64 3.51
CA PHE A 335 -5.45 3.81 3.09
C PHE A 335 -6.56 4.71 2.54
N ALA A 336 -7.45 4.12 1.74
CA ALA A 336 -8.57 4.84 1.16
C ALA A 336 -9.75 3.91 1.06
N ASN A 337 -10.93 4.42 1.40
CA ASN A 337 -12.21 3.74 1.24
C ASN A 337 -12.95 4.37 0.06
N VAL A 338 -13.54 3.52 -0.78
CA VAL A 338 -14.52 3.94 -1.77
C VAL A 338 -15.88 3.78 -1.14
N ASP A 339 -16.30 4.80 -0.40
CA ASP A 339 -17.59 4.86 0.28
C ASP A 339 -18.56 5.81 -0.44
N LYS A 340 -19.75 5.97 0.14
CA LYS A 340 -20.80 6.81 -0.44
C LYS A 340 -20.38 8.28 -0.47
N ASP A 341 -19.64 8.74 0.52
CA ASP A 341 -19.29 10.15 0.67
C ASP A 341 -18.25 10.56 -0.36
N VAL A 342 -17.23 9.74 -0.59
CA VAL A 342 -16.26 9.94 -1.68
C VAL A 342 -16.98 9.92 -3.03
N PHE A 343 -17.91 8.97 -3.25
CA PHE A 343 -18.66 8.89 -4.50
C PHE A 343 -19.58 10.11 -4.69
N ASN A 344 -20.25 10.59 -3.63
CA ASN A 344 -21.09 11.79 -3.65
C ASN A 344 -20.26 13.04 -3.97
N GLN A 345 -19.10 13.19 -3.34
CA GLN A 345 -18.17 14.29 -3.60
C GLN A 345 -17.68 14.26 -5.04
N LEU A 346 -17.33 13.09 -5.60
CA LEU A 346 -16.93 12.95 -7.00
C LEU A 346 -18.06 13.34 -7.98
N ILE A 347 -19.31 12.96 -7.71
CA ILE A 347 -20.46 13.37 -8.53
C ILE A 347 -20.70 14.88 -8.43
N GLN A 348 -20.63 15.44 -7.22
CA GLN A 348 -20.80 16.88 -6.99
C GLN A 348 -19.68 17.69 -7.66
N LEU A 349 -18.44 17.22 -7.59
CA LEU A 349 -17.31 17.78 -8.32
C LEU A 349 -17.59 17.70 -9.83
N ALA A 350 -17.96 16.54 -10.37
CA ALA A 350 -18.21 16.38 -11.80
C ALA A 350 -19.42 17.19 -12.32
N SER A 351 -20.43 17.45 -11.50
CA SER A 351 -21.71 18.04 -11.91
C SER A 351 -21.95 19.46 -11.38
N GLY A 352 -21.04 19.98 -10.56
CA GLY A 352 -21.22 21.24 -9.85
C GLY A 352 -21.07 22.49 -10.73
N PRO A 353 -21.70 23.63 -10.35
CA PRO A 353 -21.55 24.90 -11.06
C PRO A 353 -20.09 25.39 -11.09
N ALA A 354 -19.29 25.03 -10.07
CA ALA A 354 -17.86 25.31 -10.02
C ALA A 354 -17.08 24.66 -11.17
N MET A 355 -17.44 23.46 -11.64
CA MET A 355 -16.77 22.84 -12.79
C MET A 355 -17.11 23.52 -14.12
N LYS A 356 -18.28 24.19 -14.23
CA LYS A 356 -18.60 24.99 -15.41
C LYS A 356 -17.78 26.27 -15.48
N SER A 357 -17.51 26.92 -14.35
CA SER A 357 -16.66 28.11 -14.29
C SER A 357 -15.18 27.76 -14.38
N TYR A 358 -14.70 26.77 -13.61
CA TYR A 358 -13.31 26.27 -13.69
C TYR A 358 -13.00 25.73 -15.08
N GLY A 359 -13.96 25.03 -15.71
CA GLY A 359 -13.81 24.50 -17.05
C GLY A 359 -13.57 25.58 -18.09
N ARG A 360 -14.25 26.74 -17.98
CA ARG A 360 -14.06 27.87 -18.89
C ARG A 360 -12.70 28.54 -18.68
N GLU A 361 -12.33 28.86 -17.44
CA GLU A 361 -11.02 29.47 -17.13
C GLU A 361 -9.85 28.56 -17.54
N SER A 362 -9.98 27.24 -17.29
CA SER A 362 -8.97 26.25 -17.68
C SER A 362 -8.87 26.14 -19.21
N LEU A 363 -9.99 26.22 -19.92
CA LEU A 363 -10.01 26.19 -21.38
C LEU A 363 -9.39 27.45 -21.98
N ASP A 364 -9.72 28.62 -21.43
CA ASP A 364 -9.14 29.90 -21.84
C ASP A 364 -7.62 29.92 -21.62
N ALA A 365 -7.14 29.39 -20.49
CA ALA A 365 -5.72 29.21 -20.23
C ALA A 365 -5.06 28.27 -21.25
N LEU A 366 -5.70 27.13 -21.58
CA LEU A 366 -5.20 26.18 -22.59
C LEU A 366 -5.13 26.78 -24.00
N LEU A 367 -6.08 27.65 -24.37
CA LEU A 367 -6.10 28.38 -25.63
C LEU A 367 -5.02 29.46 -25.69
N ALA A 368 -4.75 30.15 -24.57
CA ALA A 368 -3.64 31.10 -24.46
C ALA A 368 -2.26 30.42 -24.50
N GLY A 369 -2.21 29.12 -24.20
CA GLY A 369 -1.01 28.31 -24.15
C GLY A 369 -0.42 28.26 -22.75
N VAL A 370 -0.37 27.07 -22.15
CA VAL A 370 0.12 26.87 -20.77
C VAL A 370 1.45 26.14 -20.79
N THR A 371 2.42 26.67 -20.07
CA THR A 371 3.65 25.96 -19.73
C THR A 371 3.63 25.61 -18.25
N LEU A 372 3.72 24.32 -17.94
CA LEU A 372 3.78 23.81 -16.58
C LEU A 372 5.18 23.26 -16.33
N HIS A 373 5.80 23.68 -15.23
CA HIS A 373 7.07 23.16 -14.75
C HIS A 373 6.89 22.67 -13.31
N TYR A 374 7.23 21.41 -13.08
CA TYR A 374 7.18 20.79 -11.77
C TYR A 374 8.51 20.10 -11.49
N ALA A 375 9.10 20.36 -10.32
CA ALA A 375 10.29 19.68 -9.85
C ALA A 375 10.11 19.30 -8.38
N LYS A 376 10.43 18.04 -8.04
CA LYS A 376 10.34 17.52 -6.68
C LYS A 376 11.63 16.80 -6.31
N PRO A 377 12.43 17.36 -5.38
CA PRO A 377 13.53 16.63 -4.78
C PRO A 377 12.97 15.59 -3.80
N LEU A 378 13.61 14.41 -3.77
CA LEU A 378 13.21 13.24 -3.01
C LEU A 378 14.46 12.62 -2.38
N LEU A 379 14.49 12.50 -1.05
CA LEU A 379 15.44 11.61 -0.37
C LEU A 379 14.80 10.22 -0.32
N LEU A 380 15.26 9.30 -1.18
CA LEU A 380 14.66 7.97 -1.33
C LEU A 380 15.10 7.02 -0.22
N SER A 381 16.38 7.04 0.16
CA SER A 381 16.90 6.26 1.26
C SER A 381 18.13 6.90 1.89
N GLU A 382 18.28 6.70 3.18
CA GLU A 382 19.47 7.06 3.94
C GLU A 382 19.72 5.94 4.94
N VAL A 383 20.87 5.30 4.82
CA VAL A 383 21.36 4.30 5.78
C VAL A 383 22.73 4.76 6.21
N ARG A 384 22.91 4.97 7.51
CA ARG A 384 24.16 5.43 8.10
C ARG A 384 24.50 4.58 9.31
N ARG A 385 25.74 4.12 9.38
CA ARG A 385 26.29 3.42 10.54
C ARG A 385 27.62 4.04 10.91
N ILE A 386 27.71 4.51 12.14
CA ILE A 386 28.93 5.13 12.69
C ILE A 386 29.49 4.20 13.76
N ILE A 387 30.76 3.83 13.63
CA ILE A 387 31.45 2.88 14.53
C ILE A 387 32.78 3.52 14.97
N PRO A 388 33.11 3.50 16.27
CA PRO A 388 34.42 3.97 16.71
C PRO A 388 35.53 3.05 16.21
N THR A 389 36.59 3.64 15.66
CA THR A 389 37.85 2.94 15.34
C THR A 389 38.71 2.76 16.59
N SER A 390 39.74 1.91 16.52
CA SER A 390 40.69 1.71 17.64
C SER A 390 41.45 2.98 18.03
N VAL A 391 41.60 3.94 17.11
CA VAL A 391 42.22 5.26 17.36
C VAL A 391 41.22 6.31 17.83
N GLY A 392 39.94 5.95 18.03
CA GLY A 392 38.89 6.84 18.51
C GLY A 392 38.18 7.67 17.44
N LEU A 393 38.58 7.58 16.17
CA LEU A 393 37.90 8.27 15.07
C LEU A 393 36.60 7.55 14.69
N PRO A 394 35.50 8.28 14.40
CA PRO A 394 34.24 7.68 13.97
C PRO A 394 34.32 7.27 12.50
N MET A 395 34.33 5.97 12.25
CA MET A 395 34.19 5.43 10.90
C MET A 395 32.71 5.42 10.50
N GLU A 396 32.41 6.09 9.40
CA GLU A 396 31.11 6.17 8.78
C GLU A 396 31.01 5.16 7.63
N LEU A 397 29.94 4.35 7.65
CA LEU A 397 29.46 3.52 6.55
C LEU A 397 28.08 4.01 6.17
N SER A 398 27.96 4.61 4.98
CA SER A 398 26.70 5.25 4.57
C SER A 398 26.32 4.95 3.14
N LEU A 399 25.01 4.82 2.93
CA LEU A 399 24.37 4.68 1.64
C LEU A 399 23.22 5.69 1.56
N TYR A 400 23.37 6.72 0.72
CA TYR A 400 22.37 7.76 0.51
C TYR A 400 21.85 7.70 -0.92
N THR A 401 20.54 7.63 -1.09
CA THR A 401 19.88 7.71 -2.40
C THR A 401 19.01 8.94 -2.45
N THR A 402 19.35 9.86 -3.35
CA THR A 402 18.59 11.08 -3.62
C THR A 402 18.11 11.06 -5.05
N ALA A 403 16.93 11.62 -5.31
CA ALA A 403 16.40 11.75 -6.65
C ALA A 403 15.75 13.13 -6.83
N VAL A 404 15.80 13.65 -8.04
CA VAL A 404 15.03 14.81 -8.46
C VAL A 404 14.16 14.37 -9.62
N ALA A 405 12.85 14.38 -9.41
CA ALA A 405 11.88 14.17 -10.46
C ALA A 405 11.43 15.53 -10.98
N ALA A 406 11.54 15.76 -12.28
CA ALA A 406 11.09 16.98 -12.91
C ALA A 406 10.26 16.68 -14.16
N ALA A 407 9.17 17.41 -14.36
CA ALA A 407 8.33 17.31 -15.53
C ALA A 407 8.01 18.71 -16.04
N SER A 408 8.18 18.91 -17.34
CA SER A 408 7.67 20.10 -18.03
C SER A 408 6.62 19.69 -19.05
N ALA A 409 5.51 20.43 -19.13
CA ALA A 409 4.49 20.22 -20.12
C ALA A 409 4.09 21.56 -20.76
N GLU A 410 4.14 21.65 -22.07
CA GLU A 410 3.67 22.79 -22.85
C GLU A 410 2.43 22.36 -23.63
N PHE A 411 1.33 23.06 -23.41
CA PHE A 411 0.05 22.83 -24.06
C PHE A 411 -0.30 24.02 -24.95
N LYS A 412 -0.63 23.75 -26.21
CA LYS A 412 -1.15 24.75 -27.15
C LYS A 412 -2.40 24.19 -27.81
N ALA A 413 -3.54 24.82 -27.57
CA ALA A 413 -4.79 24.48 -28.24
C ALA A 413 -5.16 25.57 -29.24
N THR A 414 -5.67 25.17 -30.41
CA THR A 414 -6.28 26.05 -31.39
C THR A 414 -7.64 25.51 -31.77
N VAL A 415 -8.61 26.41 -31.93
CA VAL A 415 -9.99 26.07 -32.25
C VAL A 415 -10.38 26.78 -33.53
N SER A 416 -10.95 26.03 -34.46
CA SER A 416 -11.45 26.56 -35.74
C SER A 416 -12.94 26.25 -35.90
N PRO A 417 -13.80 27.24 -36.21
CA PRO A 417 -13.51 28.69 -36.29
C PRO A 417 -13.20 29.32 -34.92
N SER A 418 -12.53 30.48 -34.92
CA SER A 418 -12.15 31.21 -33.70
C SER A 418 -13.37 31.53 -32.82
N LEU A 419 -13.25 31.27 -31.52
CA LEU A 419 -14.35 31.47 -30.56
C LEU A 419 -14.59 32.97 -30.28
N PRO A 420 -15.85 33.42 -30.22
CA PRO A 420 -16.22 34.76 -29.72
C PRO A 420 -15.85 34.95 -28.23
N ALA A 421 -15.76 36.20 -27.76
CA ALA A 421 -15.46 36.49 -26.35
C ALA A 421 -16.50 35.93 -25.36
N ASP A 422 -17.74 35.76 -25.82
CA ASP A 422 -18.91 35.25 -25.08
C ASP A 422 -19.32 33.82 -25.50
N TYR A 423 -18.37 32.99 -25.93
CA TYR A 423 -18.67 31.64 -26.39
C TYR A 423 -19.33 30.75 -25.32
N GLN A 424 -20.25 29.90 -25.76
CA GLN A 424 -20.81 28.84 -24.93
C GLN A 424 -19.97 27.58 -25.06
N VAL A 425 -19.74 26.84 -23.97
CA VAL A 425 -18.99 25.57 -23.97
C VAL A 425 -19.57 24.56 -24.99
N ALA A 426 -20.88 24.59 -25.23
CA ALA A 426 -21.55 23.75 -26.22
C ALA A 426 -21.12 24.05 -27.68
N GLN A 427 -20.56 25.23 -27.97
CA GLN A 427 -20.03 25.56 -29.30
C GLN A 427 -18.73 24.81 -29.60
N LEU A 428 -17.96 24.40 -28.59
CA LEU A 428 -16.75 23.58 -28.78
C LEU A 428 -17.06 22.21 -29.38
N LEU A 429 -18.26 21.68 -29.11
CA LEU A 429 -18.74 20.42 -29.72
C LEU A 429 -18.98 20.55 -31.23
N LYS A 430 -18.98 21.78 -31.76
CA LYS A 430 -19.15 22.11 -33.19
C LYS A 430 -17.87 22.67 -33.82
N SER A 431 -16.73 22.59 -33.15
CA SER A 431 -15.46 23.13 -33.63
C SER A 431 -14.45 22.03 -33.93
N ASP A 432 -13.51 22.33 -34.82
CA ASP A 432 -12.28 21.53 -35.00
C ASP A 432 -11.26 22.02 -33.97
N ILE A 433 -10.91 21.14 -33.04
CA ILE A 433 -9.99 21.42 -31.94
C ILE A 433 -8.67 20.72 -32.24
N SER A 434 -7.61 21.49 -32.42
CA SER A 434 -6.25 20.97 -32.56
C SER A 434 -5.45 21.29 -31.30
N MET A 435 -4.88 20.26 -30.68
CA MET A 435 -4.10 20.36 -29.45
C MET A 435 -2.71 19.81 -29.71
N ARG A 436 -1.69 20.64 -29.47
CA ARG A 436 -0.29 20.25 -29.53
C ARG A 436 0.30 20.32 -28.14
N THR A 437 0.87 19.21 -27.71
CA THR A 437 1.42 19.05 -26.37
C THR A 437 2.86 18.56 -26.44
N THR A 438 3.76 19.20 -25.71
CA THR A 438 5.14 18.71 -25.51
C THR A 438 5.33 18.39 -24.04
N ILE A 439 5.63 17.14 -23.70
CA ILE A 439 5.83 16.68 -22.31
C ILE A 439 7.25 16.16 -22.19
N SER A 440 7.96 16.55 -21.13
CA SER A 440 9.33 16.12 -20.86
C SER A 440 9.52 15.74 -19.39
N PRO A 441 9.06 14.55 -18.98
CA PRO A 441 9.40 13.97 -17.68
C PRO A 441 10.86 13.52 -17.63
N SER A 442 11.51 13.77 -16.51
CA SER A 442 12.89 13.40 -16.22
C SER A 442 13.06 13.01 -14.75
N VAL A 443 13.97 12.09 -14.49
CA VAL A 443 14.38 11.71 -13.14
C VAL A 443 15.89 11.61 -13.11
N SER A 444 16.51 12.31 -12.16
CA SER A 444 17.95 12.18 -11.87
C SER A 444 18.13 11.61 -10.47
N THR A 445 18.65 10.39 -10.38
CA THR A 445 18.90 9.65 -9.15
C THR A 445 20.40 9.58 -8.88
N HIS A 446 20.83 10.02 -7.71
CA HIS A 446 22.19 9.90 -7.22
C HIS A 446 22.24 8.96 -6.01
N VAL A 447 23.03 7.90 -6.13
CA VAL A 447 23.37 7.00 -5.02
C VAL A 447 24.81 7.27 -4.60
N TYR A 448 25.02 7.49 -3.31
CA TYR A 448 26.34 7.69 -2.71
C TYR A 448 26.60 6.55 -1.72
N ALA A 449 27.66 5.79 -1.94
CA ALA A 449 28.19 4.84 -0.97
C ALA A 449 29.48 5.45 -0.39
N VAL A 450 29.51 5.69 0.93
CA VAL A 450 30.59 6.36 1.63
C VAL A 450 31.15 5.42 2.69
N MET A 451 32.47 5.27 2.72
CA MET A 451 33.19 4.48 3.71
C MET A 451 34.44 5.23 4.16
N GLY A 452 34.54 5.58 5.44
CA GLY A 452 35.75 6.17 6.00
C GLY A 452 35.48 7.11 7.16
N VAL A 453 36.42 8.00 7.46
CA VAL A 453 36.28 8.97 8.57
C VAL A 453 35.74 10.28 8.00
N ASN A 454 34.55 10.67 8.45
CA ASN A 454 33.89 11.91 8.06
C ASN A 454 33.56 12.72 9.31
N THR A 455 34.48 13.62 9.68
CA THR A 455 34.32 14.55 10.80
C THR A 455 34.37 15.99 10.30
N ALA A 456 34.04 16.94 11.17
CA ALA A 456 34.12 18.37 10.84
C ALA A 456 35.56 18.83 10.50
N PHE A 457 36.58 18.11 10.98
CA PHE A 457 38.00 18.49 10.84
C PHE A 457 38.79 17.60 9.87
N LEU A 458 38.37 16.35 9.71
CA LEU A 458 39.04 15.34 8.87
C LEU A 458 38.00 14.60 8.03
N GLN A 459 38.18 14.65 6.72
CA GLN A 459 37.48 13.82 5.75
C GLN A 459 38.52 12.93 5.07
N ALA A 460 38.43 11.64 5.33
CA ALA A 460 39.26 10.60 4.73
C ALA A 460 38.32 9.45 4.35
N VAL A 461 37.74 9.51 3.16
CA VAL A 461 36.65 8.61 2.75
C VAL A 461 36.85 8.05 1.35
N LEU A 462 36.53 6.77 1.18
CA LEU A 462 36.23 6.20 -0.12
C LEU A 462 34.77 6.50 -0.44
N MET A 463 34.53 7.19 -1.56
CA MET A 463 33.19 7.51 -2.03
C MET A 463 32.96 6.88 -3.41
N SER A 464 31.88 6.09 -3.53
CA SER A 464 31.33 5.69 -4.82
C SER A 464 30.04 6.44 -5.08
N ARG A 465 29.95 7.05 -6.26
CA ARG A 465 28.81 7.84 -6.72
C ARG A 465 28.24 7.25 -7.99
N ALA A 466 27.01 6.74 -7.92
CA ALA A 466 26.25 6.34 -9.09
C ALA A 466 25.23 7.42 -9.44
N LYS A 467 25.28 7.94 -10.66
CA LYS A 467 24.31 8.87 -11.24
C LYS A 467 23.51 8.14 -12.30
N VAL A 468 22.19 8.09 -12.14
CA VAL A 468 21.26 7.57 -13.14
C VAL A 468 20.34 8.71 -13.55
N HIS A 469 20.37 9.09 -14.82
CA HIS A 469 19.49 10.11 -15.36
C HIS A 469 18.64 9.54 -16.49
N THR A 470 17.33 9.70 -16.40
CA THR A 470 16.35 9.25 -17.37
C THR A 470 15.50 10.43 -17.82
N LEU A 471 15.25 10.52 -19.13
CA LEU A 471 14.47 11.57 -19.79
C LEU A 471 13.57 10.90 -20.83
N LEU A 472 12.26 11.12 -20.74
CA LEU A 472 11.27 10.52 -21.65
C LEU A 472 10.42 11.61 -22.32
N PRO A 473 11.01 12.40 -23.23
CA PRO A 473 10.28 13.47 -23.89
C PRO A 473 9.28 12.88 -24.89
N ALA A 474 8.13 13.53 -25.03
CA ALA A 474 7.08 13.17 -25.98
C ALA A 474 6.44 14.44 -26.56
N LYS A 475 6.20 14.43 -27.87
CA LYS A 475 5.41 15.49 -28.53
C LYS A 475 4.18 14.85 -29.15
N LEU A 476 3.01 15.31 -28.72
CA LEU A 476 1.71 14.76 -29.08
C LEU A 476 0.94 15.84 -29.85
N GLU A 477 0.25 15.43 -30.90
CA GLU A 477 -0.74 16.24 -31.59
C GLU A 477 -2.07 15.47 -31.61
N ALA A 478 -3.10 16.04 -31.00
CA ALA A 478 -4.45 15.51 -31.03
C ALA A 478 -5.34 16.46 -31.82
N ARG A 479 -6.14 15.95 -32.75
CA ARG A 479 -7.18 16.70 -33.45
C ARG A 479 -8.52 16.03 -33.25
N LEU A 480 -9.52 16.80 -32.87
CA LEU A 480 -10.87 16.36 -32.62
C LEU A 480 -11.83 17.20 -33.45
N ASP A 481 -12.43 16.58 -34.48
CA ASP A 481 -13.54 17.12 -35.25
C ASP A 481 -14.80 16.33 -34.88
N MET A 482 -15.58 16.89 -33.94
CA MET A 482 -16.79 16.25 -33.44
C MET A 482 -17.94 16.24 -34.46
N ILE A 483 -17.93 17.14 -35.46
CA ILE A 483 -18.95 17.18 -36.50
C ILE A 483 -18.75 16.04 -37.49
N LYS A 484 -17.50 15.80 -37.89
CA LYS A 484 -17.15 14.70 -38.81
C LYS A 484 -16.90 13.36 -38.10
N GLY A 485 -16.97 13.35 -36.77
CA GLY A 485 -16.65 12.17 -35.96
C GLY A 485 -15.19 11.71 -36.11
N ASN A 486 -14.29 12.62 -36.48
CA ASN A 486 -12.88 12.29 -36.73
C ASN A 486 -12.02 12.63 -35.52
N PHE A 487 -11.37 11.61 -34.98
CA PHE A 487 -10.35 11.76 -33.94
C PHE A 487 -9.00 11.30 -34.48
N LYS A 488 -7.99 12.16 -34.39
CA LYS A 488 -6.63 11.85 -34.83
C LYS A 488 -5.65 12.14 -33.70
N LEU A 489 -4.97 11.10 -33.21
CA LEU A 489 -3.88 11.23 -32.26
C LEU A 489 -2.57 10.85 -32.94
N GLN A 490 -1.58 11.75 -32.93
CA GLN A 490 -0.27 11.55 -33.53
C GLN A 490 0.83 11.78 -32.49
N LEU A 491 1.72 10.80 -32.34
CA LEU A 491 3.00 10.99 -31.67
C LEU A 491 4.00 11.51 -32.70
N LEU A 492 4.51 12.73 -32.48
CA LEU A 492 5.45 13.37 -33.39
C LEU A 492 6.89 12.95 -33.06
N PRO A 493 7.74 12.71 -34.09
CA PRO A 493 9.14 12.38 -33.87
C PRO A 493 9.87 13.58 -33.23
N LEU A 494 10.71 13.28 -32.23
CA LEU A 494 11.54 14.26 -31.56
C LEU A 494 12.90 14.33 -32.24
N LYS A 495 13.30 15.53 -32.69
CA LYS A 495 14.64 15.78 -33.25
C LYS A 495 15.56 16.23 -32.11
N GLY A 496 16.77 15.67 -32.04
CA GLY A 496 17.82 16.10 -31.10
C GLY A 496 17.88 15.36 -29.75
N VAL A 497 17.05 14.35 -29.53
CA VAL A 497 17.13 13.49 -28.34
C VAL A 497 17.99 12.28 -28.65
N SER A 498 19.25 12.28 -28.20
CA SER A 498 20.20 11.18 -28.43
C SER A 498 20.37 10.24 -27.24
N LYS A 499 19.96 10.67 -26.03
CA LYS A 499 20.08 9.89 -24.79
C LYS A 499 18.80 10.02 -23.96
N ILE A 500 18.09 8.90 -23.80
CA ILE A 500 16.89 8.80 -22.93
C ILE A 500 17.23 8.26 -21.54
N ALA A 501 18.39 7.62 -21.40
CA ALA A 501 18.91 7.13 -20.13
C ALA A 501 20.43 7.21 -20.15
N SER A 502 21.02 7.53 -19.00
CA SER A 502 22.47 7.47 -18.78
C SER A 502 22.74 7.01 -17.36
N ALA A 503 23.76 6.17 -17.20
CA ALA A 503 24.26 5.74 -15.92
C ALA A 503 25.78 5.96 -15.88
N ARG A 504 26.27 6.58 -14.81
CA ARG A 504 27.71 6.80 -14.58
C ARG A 504 28.03 6.45 -13.14
N VAL A 505 29.04 5.62 -12.93
CA VAL A 505 29.55 5.25 -11.61
C VAL A 505 30.98 5.75 -11.53
N GLU A 506 31.29 6.48 -10.46
CA GLU A 506 32.62 7.01 -10.19
C GLU A 506 32.99 6.63 -8.76
N THR A 507 34.18 6.07 -8.57
CA THR A 507 34.71 5.78 -7.23
C THR A 507 36.02 6.52 -7.07
N PHE A 508 36.14 7.28 -5.99
CA PHE A 508 37.33 8.08 -5.68
C PHE A 508 37.54 8.15 -4.17
N ALA A 509 38.79 8.35 -3.77
CA ALA A 509 39.15 8.67 -2.39
C ALA A 509 39.19 10.19 -2.23
N ILE A 510 38.68 10.69 -1.11
CA ILE A 510 38.71 12.09 -0.67
C ILE A 510 39.63 12.19 0.54
#